data_AF-A0A2V3DW55-F1
#
_entry.id   AF-A0A2V3DW55-F1
#
_cell.length_a   1.000
_cell.length_b   1.000
_cell.length_c   1.000
_cell.angle_alpha   90.00
_cell.angle_beta   90.00
_cell.angle_gamma   90.00
#
_symmetry.space_group_name_H-M   'P 1'
#
loop_
_entity.id
_entity.type
_entity.pdbx_description
1 polymer ?
#
loop_
_entity_poly.entity_id
_entity_poly.type
_entity_poly.pdbx_seq_one_letter_code
_entity_poly.pdbx_strand_id
1 'polypeptide(L)'
;MSNGLQGANPEELRNFARELEQAQSILLHTKSELSQRILGNLRWEGPDAFVFKHAWTSSYAPVISQTAALLADTARLLQAQAAEQESASA
;
A
#
# COMPACT_ATOMS: atom_id res chain seq x y z
N MET A 1 -0.50 41.42 6.45
CA MET A 1 -1.07 40.07 6.65
C MET A 1 0.01 39.07 6.30
N SER A 2 0.79 38.68 7.29
CA SER A 2 1.99 37.88 7.14
C SER A 2 1.63 36.52 6.57
N ASN A 3 2.15 36.20 5.38
CA ASN A 3 2.15 34.88 4.76
C ASN A 3 3.04 33.95 5.60
N GLY A 4 2.58 33.60 6.79
CA GLY A 4 3.29 32.78 7.76
C GLY A 4 3.30 31.33 7.31
N LEU A 5 4.47 30.89 6.83
CA LEU A 5 4.87 29.50 6.62
C LEU A 5 4.06 28.76 5.53
N GLN A 6 4.65 28.63 4.33
CA GLN A 6 4.25 27.66 3.31
C GLN A 6 4.58 26.22 3.78
N GLY A 7 4.04 25.80 4.93
CA GLY A 7 4.03 24.41 5.37
C GLY A 7 2.82 23.69 4.77
N ALA A 8 2.98 22.44 4.35
CA ALA A 8 1.84 21.63 3.91
C ALA A 8 0.80 21.53 5.04
N ASN A 9 -0.49 21.64 4.71
CA ASN A 9 -1.58 21.56 5.69
C ASN A 9 -1.54 20.20 6.43
N PRO A 10 -1.34 20.16 7.76
CA PRO A 10 -1.23 18.90 8.51
C PRO A 10 -2.46 18.00 8.38
N GLU A 11 -3.65 18.57 8.25
CA GLU A 11 -4.87 17.80 8.04
C GLU A 11 -4.89 17.13 6.66
N GLU A 12 -4.47 17.85 5.60
CA GLU A 12 -4.37 17.29 4.25
C GLU A 12 -3.34 16.16 4.19
N LEU A 13 -2.19 16.31 4.85
CA LEU A 13 -1.17 15.24 4.95
C LEU A 13 -1.73 13.99 5.64
N ARG A 14 -2.50 14.15 6.72
CA ARG A 14 -3.16 13.03 7.40
C ARG A 14 -4.24 12.38 6.55
N ASN A 15 -5.02 13.18 5.83
CA ASN A 15 -6.05 12.67 4.93
C ASN A 15 -5.40 11.80 3.86
N PHE A 16 -4.33 12.30 3.23
CA PHE A 16 -3.61 11.56 2.20
C PHE A 16 -2.93 10.30 2.76
N ALA A 17 -2.35 10.35 3.96
CA ALA A 17 -1.81 9.16 4.62
C ALA A 17 -2.87 8.05 4.79
N ARG A 18 -4.09 8.40 5.17
CA ARG A 18 -5.20 7.43 5.30
C ARG A 18 -5.63 6.85 3.95
N GLU A 19 -5.58 7.63 2.88
CA GLU A 19 -5.83 7.13 1.51
C GLU A 19 -4.79 6.09 1.10
N LEU A 20 -3.51 6.32 1.42
CA LEU A 20 -2.44 5.36 1.16
C LEU A 20 -2.59 4.08 1.99
N GLU A 21 -2.97 4.18 3.27
CA GLU A 21 -3.29 3.02 4.12
C GLU A 21 -4.48 2.21 3.56
N GLN A 22 -5.52 2.90 3.09
CA GLN A 22 -6.67 2.24 2.46
C GLN A 22 -6.26 1.49 1.18
N ALA A 23 -5.48 2.13 0.31
CA ALA A 23 -4.96 1.50 -0.91
C ALA A 23 -4.06 0.29 -0.60
N GLN A 24 -3.19 0.40 0.41
CA GLN A 24 -2.36 -0.68 0.92
C GLN A 24 -3.20 -1.88 1.38
N SER A 25 -4.27 -1.63 2.14
CA SER A 25 -5.20 -2.67 2.60
C SER A 25 -5.90 -3.37 1.44
N ILE A 26 -6.40 -2.62 0.45
CA ILE A 26 -7.04 -3.15 -0.75
C ILE A 26 -6.09 -4.07 -1.54
N LEU A 27 -4.83 -3.67 -1.71
CA LEU A 27 -3.82 -4.48 -2.39
C LEU A 27 -3.57 -5.81 -1.66
N LEU A 28 -3.39 -5.78 -0.34
CA LEU A 28 -3.17 -7.00 0.43
C LEU A 28 -4.38 -7.93 0.41
N HIS A 29 -5.58 -7.38 0.53
CA HIS A 29 -6.82 -8.15 0.44
C HIS A 29 -6.94 -8.83 -0.93
N THR A 30 -6.80 -8.06 -2.02
CA THR A 30 -6.86 -8.57 -3.39
C THR A 30 -5.82 -9.66 -3.64
N LYS A 31 -4.58 -9.46 -3.18
CA LYS A 31 -3.50 -10.46 -3.25
C LYS A 31 -3.90 -11.76 -2.55
N SER A 32 -4.50 -11.66 -1.35
CA SER A 32 -4.93 -12.81 -0.56
C SER A 32 -6.03 -13.59 -1.28
N GLU A 33 -7.07 -12.91 -1.74
CA GLU A 33 -8.18 -13.53 -2.46
C GLU A 33 -7.72 -14.23 -3.74
N LEU A 34 -6.87 -13.57 -4.53
CA LEU A 34 -6.29 -14.16 -5.74
C LEU A 34 -5.41 -15.36 -5.41
N SER A 35 -4.56 -15.27 -4.37
CA SER A 35 -3.70 -16.39 -3.96
C SER A 35 -4.52 -17.60 -3.53
N GLN A 36 -5.59 -17.41 -2.77
CA GLN A 36 -6.50 -18.48 -2.37
C GLN A 36 -7.16 -19.15 -3.58
N ARG A 37 -7.62 -18.36 -4.57
CA ARG A 37 -8.18 -18.88 -5.82
C ARG A 37 -7.16 -19.63 -6.66
N ILE A 38 -5.99 -19.04 -6.88
CA ILE A 38 -4.92 -19.56 -7.76
C ILE A 38 -4.30 -20.83 -7.21
N LEU A 39 -4.05 -20.88 -5.89
CA LEU A 39 -3.33 -21.99 -5.27
C LEU A 39 -4.27 -23.07 -4.71
N GLY A 40 -5.50 -22.72 -4.35
CA GLY A 40 -6.46 -23.65 -3.75
C GLY A 40 -7.56 -24.10 -4.71
N ASN A 41 -8.42 -23.17 -5.14
CA ASN A 41 -9.76 -23.52 -5.66
C ASN A 41 -9.83 -23.73 -7.18
N LEU A 42 -8.76 -23.44 -7.92
CA LEU A 42 -8.74 -23.60 -9.37
C LEU A 42 -8.49 -25.07 -9.77
N ARG A 43 -9.48 -25.70 -10.41
CA ARG A 43 -9.38 -27.00 -11.09
C ARG A 43 -8.61 -26.91 -12.42
N TRP A 44 -7.57 -26.08 -12.45
CA TRP A 44 -6.68 -25.89 -13.58
C TRP A 44 -5.36 -26.62 -13.29
N GLU A 45 -5.08 -27.63 -14.10
CA GLU A 45 -3.96 -28.55 -13.98
C GLU A 45 -3.17 -28.63 -15.29
N GLY A 46 -1.95 -29.16 -15.22
CA GLY A 46 -1.04 -29.28 -16.36
C GLY A 46 0.15 -28.31 -16.29
N PRO A 47 1.06 -28.39 -17.29
CA PRO A 47 2.31 -27.62 -17.29
C PRO A 47 2.10 -26.11 -17.19
N ASP A 48 1.13 -25.55 -17.91
CA ASP A 48 0.85 -24.11 -17.88
C ASP A 48 0.33 -23.65 -16.52
N ALA A 49 -0.52 -24.47 -15.87
CA ALA A 49 -1.00 -24.19 -14.53
C ALA A 49 0.15 -24.19 -13.52
N PHE A 50 1.10 -25.11 -13.66
CA PHE A 50 2.30 -25.15 -12.81
C PHE A 50 3.17 -23.89 -13.01
N VAL A 51 3.47 -23.54 -14.27
CA VAL A 51 4.27 -22.35 -14.60
C VAL A 51 3.61 -21.08 -14.07
N PHE A 52 2.29 -20.93 -14.26
CA PHE A 52 1.56 -19.77 -13.77
C PHE A 52 1.52 -19.70 -12.24
N LYS A 53 1.20 -20.80 -11.55
CA LYS A 53 1.20 -20.83 -10.07
C LYS A 53 2.59 -20.50 -9.52
N HIS A 54 3.65 -21.01 -10.17
CA HIS A 54 5.01 -20.67 -9.81
C HIS A 54 5.27 -19.16 -9.98
N ALA A 55 5.00 -18.60 -11.16
CA ALA A 55 5.18 -17.17 -11.45
C ALA A 55 4.37 -16.26 -10.50
N TRP A 56 3.15 -16.68 -10.13
CA TRP A 56 2.33 -16.00 -9.14
C TRP A 56 3.06 -15.91 -7.79
N THR A 57 3.57 -17.05 -7.29
CA THR A 57 4.26 -17.10 -6.01
C THR A 57 5.63 -16.43 -6.01
N SER A 58 6.39 -16.53 -7.09
CA SER A 58 7.77 -16.05 -7.17
C SER A 58 7.87 -14.57 -7.54
N SER A 59 6.89 -14.04 -8.28
CA SER A 59 7.04 -12.74 -8.94
C SER A 59 5.84 -11.82 -8.75
N TYR A 60 4.61 -12.29 -8.97
CA TYR A 60 3.44 -11.40 -8.99
C TYR A 60 2.96 -11.01 -7.58
N ALA A 61 2.71 -11.98 -6.70
CA ALA A 61 2.30 -11.71 -5.32
C ALA A 61 3.37 -10.94 -4.51
N PRO A 62 4.68 -11.19 -4.69
CA PRO A 62 5.72 -10.35 -4.10
C PRO A 62 5.68 -8.89 -4.55
N VAL A 63 5.43 -8.59 -5.83
CA VAL A 63 5.32 -7.20 -6.31
C VAL A 63 4.15 -6.48 -5.63
N ILE A 64 2.98 -7.11 -5.52
CA ILE A 64 1.83 -6.53 -4.82
C ILE A 64 2.17 -6.25 -3.35
N SER A 65 2.89 -7.16 -2.70
CA SER A 65 3.32 -7.00 -1.29
C SER A 65 4.30 -5.84 -1.12
N GLN A 66 5.25 -5.68 -2.04
CA GLN A 66 6.22 -4.58 -2.04
C GLN A 66 5.53 -3.23 -2.26
N THR A 67 4.59 -3.14 -3.21
CA THR A 67 3.80 -1.93 -3.43
C THR A 67 2.98 -1.57 -2.18
N ALA A 68 2.34 -2.57 -1.56
CA ALA A 68 1.60 -2.36 -0.32
C ALA A 68 2.51 -1.84 0.81
N ALA A 69 3.72 -2.40 0.95
CA ALA A 69 4.71 -1.91 1.93
C ALA A 69 5.13 -0.47 1.65
N LEU A 70 5.41 -0.12 0.39
CA LEU A 70 5.75 1.26 0.00
C LEU A 70 4.65 2.27 0.35
N LEU A 71 3.38 1.91 0.14
CA LEU A 71 2.25 2.76 0.50
C LEU A 71 2.14 2.95 2.02
N ALA A 72 2.34 1.89 2.81
CA ALA A 72 2.38 1.99 4.27
C ALA A 72 3.55 2.85 4.77
N ASP A 73 4.73 2.70 4.18
CA ASP A 73 5.91 3.50 4.55
C ASP A 73 5.70 4.98 4.25
N THR A 74 5.14 5.27 3.08
CA THR A 74 4.78 6.64 2.69
C THR A 74 3.70 7.23 3.61
N ALA A 75 2.68 6.46 3.98
CA ALA A 75 1.65 6.91 4.92
C ALA A 75 2.25 7.29 6.28
N ARG A 76 3.15 6.46 6.82
CA ARG A 76 3.86 6.73 8.08
C ARG A 76 4.72 7.99 8.00
N LEU A 77 5.40 8.20 6.87
CA LEU A 77 6.18 9.41 6.63
C LEU A 77 5.29 10.67 6.64
N LEU A 78 4.15 10.64 5.95
CA LEU A 78 3.21 11.77 5.91
C LEU A 78 2.62 12.08 7.29
N GLN A 79 2.31 11.04 8.08
CA GLN A 79 1.86 11.21 9.47
C GLN A 79 2.93 11.88 10.35
N ALA A 80 4.20 11.47 10.21
CA ALA A 80 5.32 12.10 10.91
C ALA A 80 5.49 13.57 10.49
N GLN A 81 5.47 13.86 9.20
CA GLN A 81 5.55 15.22 8.68
C GLN A 81 4.39 16.10 9.17
N ALA A 82 3.17 15.58 9.23
CA ALA A 82 2.04 16.32 9.79
C ALA A 82 2.25 16.68 11.27
N ALA A 83 2.77 15.74 12.08
CA ALA A 83 3.07 15.98 13.48
C ALA A 83 4.20 17.02 13.67
N GLU A 84 5.23 16.97 12.82
CA GLU A 84 6.31 17.96 12.82
C GLU A 84 5.80 19.37 12.52
N GLN A 85 4.95 19.52 11.50
CA GLN A 85 4.36 20.81 11.12
C GLN A 85 3.52 21.43 12.24
N GLU A 86 2.75 20.62 12.97
CA GLU A 86 2.00 21.10 14.15
C GLU A 86 2.93 21.53 15.28
N SER A 87 3.98 20.75 15.56
CA SER A 87 4.95 21.11 16.60
C SER A 87 5.74 22.38 16.29
N ALA A 88 6.00 22.66 15.01
CA ALA A 88 6.72 23.85 14.56
C ALA A 88 5.83 25.11 14.48
N SER A 89 4.51 24.92 14.40
CA SER A 89 3.52 26.00 14.30
C SER A 89 2.89 26.37 15.66
N ALA A 90 3.14 25.57 16.71
CA ALA A 90 2.69 25.79 18.09
C ALA A 90 3.68 26.65 18.89
#